data_AF-A0A3B0YEB2-F1
#
_entry.id   AF-A0A3B0YEB2-F1
#
_cell.length_a   1.000
_cell.length_b   1.000
_cell.length_c   1.000
_cell.angle_alpha   90.00
_cell.angle_beta   90.00
_cell.angle_gamma   90.00
#
_symmetry.space_group_name_H-M   'P 1'
#
loop_
_entity.id
_entity.type
_entity.pdbx_description
1 polymer ?
#
loop_
_entity_poly.entity_id
_entity_poly.type
_entity_poly.pdbx_seq_one_letter_code
_entity_poly.pdbx_strand_id
1 'polypeptide(L)'
;MAKEENATGSNITDLSAIGGGLIKPVYSQRNMKVYSIQESEIKHISGLNLTATIAFSVGSAFFGFSATIWLEAAFNEKLTDKAQVLVDWGPAAGIVIGVFAFIVGGIALFTRGSILQTIRDESK
;
A
#
# COMPACT_ATOMS: atom_id res chain seq x y z
N MET A 1 -37.98 49.30 35.74
CA MET A 1 -37.96 48.03 34.99
C MET A 1 -36.78 47.20 35.49
N ALA A 2 -37.01 45.91 35.74
CA ALA A 2 -36.12 44.87 36.30
C ALA A 2 -34.68 44.91 35.76
N LYS A 3 -33.59 44.67 36.51
CA LYS A 3 -33.18 43.58 37.43
C LYS A 3 -32.94 42.22 36.74
N GLU A 4 -31.67 41.97 36.40
CA GLU A 4 -30.90 40.70 36.40
C GLU A 4 -29.42 41.18 36.50
N GLU A 5 -28.60 41.00 37.53
CA GLU A 5 -28.28 39.89 38.45
C GLU A 5 -27.69 38.65 37.76
N ASN A 6 -26.36 38.62 37.63
CA ASN A 6 -25.53 37.49 38.10
C ASN A 6 -24.04 37.92 37.99
N ALA A 7 -23.43 38.32 39.10
CA ALA A 7 -22.79 37.44 40.09
C ALA A 7 -21.50 36.79 39.56
N THR A 8 -20.39 37.45 39.91
CA THR A 8 -19.24 36.85 40.61
C THR A 8 -19.12 35.33 40.52
N GLY A 9 -18.08 34.83 39.85
CA GLY A 9 -17.90 33.38 39.82
C GLY A 9 -16.60 32.89 39.20
N SER A 10 -15.49 33.20 39.86
CA SER A 10 -14.29 32.37 39.88
C SER A 10 -13.50 32.24 38.57
N ASN A 11 -12.35 32.93 38.54
CA ASN A 11 -11.18 32.45 37.83
C ASN A 11 -10.93 30.99 38.21
N ILE A 12 -11.23 30.07 37.29
CA ILE A 12 -10.94 28.65 37.43
C ILE A 12 -9.45 28.44 37.19
N THR A 13 -8.60 29.05 38.01
CA THR A 13 -7.15 28.85 38.01
C THR A 13 -6.68 27.85 39.05
N ASP A 14 -7.59 27.18 39.76
CA ASP A 14 -7.25 26.10 40.70
C ASP A 14 -8.19 24.90 40.54
N LEU A 15 -7.90 24.10 39.51
CA LEU A 15 -8.21 22.65 39.52
C LEU A 15 -6.91 21.83 39.41
N SER A 16 -5.82 22.34 39.99
CA SER A 16 -4.54 21.62 40.11
C SER A 16 -4.53 20.60 41.26
N ALA A 17 -5.61 20.49 42.05
CA ALA A 17 -5.65 19.73 43.30
C ALA A 17 -6.69 18.60 43.37
N ILE A 18 -7.15 18.05 42.24
CA ILE A 18 -7.91 16.79 42.21
C ILE A 18 -7.22 15.86 41.23
N GLY A 19 -6.63 14.79 41.75
CA GLY A 19 -5.83 13.80 41.03
C GLY A 19 -6.59 13.02 39.97
N GLY A 20 -6.83 13.66 38.83
CA GLY A 20 -7.19 13.04 37.56
C GLY A 20 -6.34 13.70 36.48
N GLY A 21 -5.56 12.90 35.74
CA GLY A 21 -4.74 13.43 34.66
C GLY A 21 -5.59 14.24 33.69
N LEU A 22 -5.39 15.56 33.67
CA LEU A 22 -6.02 16.47 32.71
C LEU A 22 -5.41 16.19 31.34
N ILE A 23 -5.99 15.22 30.63
CA ILE A 23 -5.69 14.97 29.22
C ILE A 23 -6.18 16.20 28.46
N LYS A 24 -5.27 17.08 28.06
CA LYS A 24 -5.57 18.11 27.05
C LYS A 24 -5.76 17.38 25.72
N PRO A 25 -6.96 17.34 25.13
CA PRO A 25 -7.12 16.78 23.79
C PRO A 25 -6.39 17.70 22.81
N VAL A 26 -5.21 17.28 22.37
CA VAL A 26 -4.53 17.90 21.24
C VAL A 26 -5.27 17.41 20.00
N TYR A 27 -6.20 18.21 19.51
CA TYR A 27 -6.79 18.00 18.20
C TYR A 27 -5.67 18.14 17.17
N SER A 28 -5.20 17.00 16.65
CA SER A 28 -4.29 16.98 15.50
C SER A 28 -5.02 17.59 14.31
N GLN A 29 -4.80 18.89 14.05
CA GLN A 29 -5.21 19.51 12.81
C GLN A 29 -4.41 18.86 11.68
N ARG A 30 -5.04 17.92 10.98
CA ARG A 30 -4.46 17.34 9.76
C ARG A 30 -4.63 18.36 8.65
N ASN A 31 -3.56 19.06 8.30
CA ASN A 31 -3.52 19.87 7.08
C ASN A 31 -3.69 18.95 5.87
N MET A 32 -4.94 18.76 5.45
CA MET A 32 -5.27 18.02 4.24
C MET A 32 -4.87 18.86 3.05
N LYS A 33 -3.82 18.45 2.35
CA LYS A 33 -3.54 18.95 1.01
C LYS A 33 -4.61 18.38 0.08
N VAL A 34 -5.57 19.22 -0.28
CA VAL A 34 -6.60 18.89 -1.27
C VAL A 34 -6.04 19.28 -2.63
N TYR A 35 -5.78 18.30 -3.46
CA TYR A 35 -5.36 18.49 -4.85
C TYR A 35 -6.61 18.39 -5.74
N SER A 36 -6.78 19.28 -6.71
CA SER A 36 -7.85 19.15 -7.70
C SER A 36 -7.43 18.10 -8.73
N ILE A 37 -7.78 16.84 -8.47
CA ILE A 37 -7.45 15.71 -9.37
C ILE A 37 -8.62 15.53 -10.34
N GLN A 38 -8.34 15.40 -11.64
CA GLN A 38 -9.38 15.06 -12.61
C GLN A 38 -9.79 13.59 -12.45
N GLU A 39 -11.09 13.27 -12.64
CA GLU A 39 -11.59 11.89 -12.54
C GLU A 39 -10.86 10.92 -13.49
N SER A 40 -10.42 11.41 -14.64
CA SER A 40 -9.60 10.68 -15.61
C SER A 40 -8.27 10.21 -15.01
N GLU A 41 -7.61 11.05 -14.21
CA GLU A 41 -6.34 10.73 -13.55
C GLU A 41 -6.52 9.73 -12.43
N ILE A 42 -7.61 9.85 -11.65
CA ILE A 42 -7.97 8.87 -10.61
C ILE A 42 -8.20 7.49 -11.24
N LYS A 43 -8.96 7.44 -12.34
CA LYS A 43 -9.23 6.18 -13.06
C LYS A 43 -7.94 5.58 -13.62
N HIS A 44 -7.03 6.41 -14.13
CA HIS A 44 -5.74 5.97 -14.65
C HIS A 44 -4.84 5.39 -13.54
N ILE A 45 -4.72 6.08 -12.39
CA ILE A 45 -3.96 5.59 -11.23
C ILE A 45 -4.56 4.29 -10.69
N SER A 46 -5.89 4.18 -10.65
CA SER A 46 -6.58 2.96 -10.23
C SER A 46 -6.29 1.80 -11.18
N GLY A 47 -6.30 2.05 -12.50
CA GLY A 47 -5.89 1.07 -13.51
C GLY A 47 -4.46 0.59 -13.31
N LEU A 48 -3.51 1.52 -13.09
CA LEU A 48 -2.11 1.18 -12.84
C LEU A 48 -1.92 0.32 -11.58
N ASN A 49 -2.68 0.57 -10.52
CA ASN A 49 -2.65 -0.26 -9.31
C ASN A 49 -3.20 -1.67 -9.57
N LEU A 50 -4.28 -1.79 -10.35
CA LEU A 50 -4.85 -3.08 -10.73
C LEU A 50 -3.85 -3.87 -11.59
N THR A 51 -3.23 -3.23 -12.58
CA THR A 51 -2.20 -3.85 -13.42
C THR A 51 -1.00 -4.30 -12.59
N ALA A 52 -0.49 -3.45 -11.68
CA ALA A 52 0.61 -3.81 -10.79
C ALA A 52 0.25 -5.01 -9.89
N THR A 53 -0.95 -5.01 -9.32
CA THR A 53 -1.43 -6.11 -8.46
C THR A 53 -1.49 -7.42 -9.25
N ILE A 54 -2.12 -7.42 -10.42
CA ILE A 54 -2.20 -8.60 -11.28
C ILE A 54 -0.79 -9.07 -11.66
N ALA A 55 0.08 -8.16 -12.08
CA ALA A 55 1.44 -8.49 -12.49
C ALA A 55 2.25 -9.12 -11.34
N PHE A 56 2.20 -8.57 -10.12
CA PHE A 56 2.88 -9.16 -8.98
C PHE A 56 2.25 -10.47 -8.50
N SER A 57 0.92 -10.61 -8.56
CA SER A 57 0.24 -11.87 -8.25
C SER A 57 0.66 -12.98 -9.22
N VAL A 58 0.64 -12.70 -10.52
CA VAL A 58 1.08 -13.64 -11.56
C VAL A 58 2.56 -13.98 -11.38
N GLY A 59 3.42 -12.97 -11.19
CA GLY A 59 4.84 -13.19 -10.95
C GLY A 59 5.09 -14.09 -9.74
N SER A 60 4.43 -13.81 -8.62
CA SER A 60 4.55 -14.60 -7.38
C SER A 60 4.05 -16.03 -7.55
N ALA A 61 2.98 -16.25 -8.32
CA ALA A 61 2.49 -17.57 -8.63
C ALA A 61 3.51 -18.41 -9.42
N PHE A 62 4.15 -17.83 -10.44
CA PHE A 62 5.16 -18.53 -11.23
C PHE A 62 6.47 -18.78 -10.45
N PHE A 63 6.89 -17.85 -9.60
CA PHE A 63 8.01 -18.08 -8.68
C PHE A 63 7.70 -19.17 -7.67
N GLY A 64 6.50 -19.16 -7.07
CA GLY A 64 6.04 -20.19 -6.15
C GLY A 64 6.02 -21.57 -6.81
N PHE A 65 5.45 -21.67 -8.01
CA PHE A 65 5.41 -22.90 -8.79
C PHE A 65 6.81 -23.44 -9.11
N SER A 66 7.73 -22.56 -9.52
CA SER A 66 9.13 -22.93 -9.80
C SER A 66 9.83 -23.44 -8.54
N ALA A 67 9.61 -22.79 -7.40
CA ALA A 67 10.15 -23.21 -6.11
C ALA A 67 9.59 -24.57 -5.68
N THR A 68 8.30 -24.85 -5.92
CA THR A 68 7.69 -26.14 -5.64
C THR A 68 8.30 -27.25 -6.49
N ILE A 69 8.52 -27.02 -7.80
CA ILE A 69 9.19 -28.01 -8.66
C ILE A 69 10.60 -28.33 -8.15
N TRP A 70 11.37 -27.31 -7.75
CA TRP A 70 12.70 -27.53 -7.17
C TRP A 70 12.65 -28.29 -5.85
N LEU A 71 11.70 -27.96 -4.98
CA LEU A 71 11.53 -28.67 -3.72
C LEU A 71 11.21 -30.14 -3.97
N GLU A 72 10.30 -30.42 -4.91
CA GLU A 72 9.88 -31.77 -5.24
C GLU A 72 10.99 -32.57 -5.92
N ALA A 73 11.85 -31.93 -6.72
CA ALA A 73 13.06 -32.54 -7.27
C ALA A 73 14.12 -32.85 -6.18
N ALA A 74 14.23 -32.01 -5.16
CA ALA A 74 15.21 -32.20 -4.08
C ALA A 74 14.85 -33.34 -3.12
N PHE A 75 13.56 -33.62 -2.92
CA PHE A 75 13.10 -34.64 -1.98
C PHE A 75 12.76 -36.00 -2.62
N ASN A 76 12.65 -36.09 -3.95
CA ASN A 76 12.36 -37.35 -4.63
C ASN A 76 13.63 -38.00 -5.19
N GLU A 77 13.97 -39.20 -4.69
CA GLU A 77 15.13 -39.98 -5.15
C GLU A 77 14.93 -40.65 -6.53
N LYS A 78 13.67 -40.81 -6.98
CA LYS A 78 13.34 -41.38 -8.29
C LYS A 78 12.28 -40.53 -8.97
N LEU A 79 12.70 -39.80 -10.00
CA LEU A 79 11.80 -39.05 -10.88
C LEU A 79 11.44 -39.91 -12.09
N THR A 80 10.18 -39.87 -12.51
CA THR A 80 9.76 -40.42 -13.82
C THR A 80 10.39 -39.57 -14.94
N ASP A 81 10.73 -40.17 -16.08
CA ASP A 81 11.34 -39.46 -17.23
C ASP A 81 10.56 -38.19 -17.64
N LYS A 82 9.24 -38.23 -17.54
CA LYS A 82 8.35 -37.07 -17.80
C LYS A 82 8.50 -35.94 -16.78
N ALA A 83 8.76 -36.29 -15.51
CA ALA A 83 8.99 -35.32 -14.44
C ALA A 83 10.38 -34.68 -14.56
N GLN A 84 11.37 -35.41 -15.07
CA GLN A 84 12.71 -34.90 -15.26
C GLN A 84 12.76 -33.74 -16.26
N VAL A 85 12.03 -33.85 -17.37
CA VAL A 85 11.89 -32.74 -18.34
C VAL A 85 11.26 -31.50 -17.70
N LEU A 86 10.28 -31.68 -16.80
CA LEU A 86 9.63 -30.58 -16.11
C LEU A 86 10.56 -29.90 -15.09
N VAL A 87 11.44 -30.66 -14.44
CA VAL A 87 12.43 -30.12 -13.51
C VAL A 87 13.52 -29.34 -14.23
N ASP A 88 13.93 -29.78 -15.42
CA ASP A 88 14.98 -29.10 -16.19
C ASP A 88 14.50 -27.79 -16.82
N TRP A 89 13.29 -27.76 -17.38
CA TRP A 89 12.77 -26.61 -18.13
C TRP A 89 11.74 -25.77 -17.38
N GLY A 90 10.95 -26.37 -16.50
CA GLY A 90 9.85 -25.72 -15.79
C GLY A 90 10.31 -24.53 -14.93
N PRO A 91 11.31 -24.69 -14.03
CA PRO A 91 11.80 -23.60 -13.20
C PRO A 91 12.40 -22.46 -14.02
N ALA A 92 13.15 -22.77 -15.08
CA ALA A 92 13.74 -21.75 -15.96
C ALA A 92 12.65 -20.92 -16.66
N ALA A 93 11.63 -21.58 -17.22
CA ALA A 93 10.50 -20.90 -17.86
C ALA A 93 9.69 -20.08 -16.85
N GLY A 94 9.39 -20.64 -15.68
CA GLY A 94 8.64 -19.97 -14.61
C GLY A 94 9.37 -18.74 -14.07
N ILE A 95 10.69 -18.79 -13.90
CA ILE A 95 11.51 -17.63 -13.50
C ILE A 95 11.47 -16.54 -14.57
N VAL A 96 11.62 -16.87 -15.85
CA VAL A 96 11.59 -15.87 -16.94
C VAL A 96 10.24 -15.15 -16.99
N ILE A 97 9.14 -15.89 -16.91
CA ILE A 97 7.79 -15.32 -16.89
C ILE A 97 7.58 -14.48 -15.62
N GLY A 98 8.05 -14.98 -14.47
CA GLY A 98 8.00 -14.28 -13.19
C GLY A 98 8.74 -12.94 -13.24
N VAL A 99 9.98 -12.92 -13.73
CA VAL A 99 10.78 -11.70 -13.89
C VAL A 99 10.08 -10.71 -14.81
N PHE A 100 9.55 -11.16 -15.95
CA PHE A 100 8.83 -10.29 -16.87
C PHE A 100 7.60 -9.63 -16.21
N ALA A 101 6.81 -10.41 -15.46
CA ALA A 101 5.66 -9.89 -14.72
C ALA A 101 6.09 -8.86 -13.65
N PHE A 102 7.19 -9.11 -12.94
CA PHE A 102 7.74 -8.16 -11.97
C PHE A 102 8.24 -6.86 -12.62
N ILE A 103 8.85 -6.93 -13.81
CA ILE A 103 9.27 -5.74 -14.56
C ILE A 103 8.05 -4.90 -14.93
N VAL A 104 7.01 -5.52 -15.48
CA VAL A 104 5.76 -4.82 -15.86
C VAL A 104 5.10 -4.18 -14.63
N GLY A 105 5.00 -4.92 -13.52
CA GLY A 105 4.47 -4.38 -12.26
C GLY A 105 5.31 -3.23 -11.70
N GLY A 106 6.64 -3.35 -11.79
CA GLY A 106 7.58 -2.30 -11.38
C GLY A 106 7.40 -1.02 -12.21
N ILE A 107 7.35 -1.14 -13.54
CA ILE A 107 7.09 -0.01 -14.44
C ILE A 107 5.77 0.67 -14.07
N ALA A 108 4.67 -0.08 -13.88
CA ALA A 108 3.39 0.49 -13.51
C ALA A 108 3.44 1.32 -12.20
N LEU A 109 4.22 0.87 -11.21
CA LEU A 109 4.45 1.62 -9.97
C LEU A 109 5.28 2.89 -10.19
N PHE A 110 6.32 2.83 -11.02
CA PHE A 110 7.13 4.00 -11.37
C PHE A 110 6.29 5.05 -12.10
N THR A 111 5.47 4.65 -13.08
CA THR A 111 4.60 5.56 -13.82
C THR A 111 3.57 6.21 -12.89
N ARG A 112 3.00 5.45 -11.95
CA ARG A 112 2.13 6.00 -10.92
C ARG A 112 2.84 7.05 -10.06
N GLY A 113 4.08 6.78 -9.65
CA GLY A 113 4.90 7.73 -8.89
C GLY A 113 5.12 9.04 -9.65
N SER A 114 5.40 8.96 -10.95
CA SER A 114 5.55 10.13 -11.82
C SER A 114 4.26 10.95 -11.92
N ILE A 115 3.10 10.31 -12.16
CA ILE A 115 1.82 11.01 -12.28
C ILE A 115 1.47 11.75 -10.98
N LEU A 116 1.73 11.12 -9.83
CA LEU A 116 1.51 11.75 -8.53
C LEU A 116 2.43 12.96 -8.27
N GLN A 117 3.64 12.96 -8.83
CA GLN A 117 4.53 14.13 -8.78
C GLN A 117 4.01 15.25 -9.67
N THR A 118 3.58 14.94 -10.90
CA THR A 118 2.97 15.91 -11.82
C THR A 118 1.76 16.60 -11.20
N ILE A 119 0.81 15.84 -10.65
CA ILE A 119 -0.38 16.40 -9.96
C ILE A 119 0.02 17.34 -8.82
N ARG A 120 1.07 16.98 -8.05
CA ARG A 120 1.55 17.79 -6.94
C ARG A 120 2.17 19.11 -7.40
N ASP A 121 2.84 19.09 -8.55
CA ASP A 121 3.48 20.28 -9.11
C ASP A 121 2.47 21.21 -9.80
N GLU A 122 1.43 20.66 -10.44
CA GLU A 122 0.33 21.43 -11.07
C GLU A 122 -0.63 22.06 -10.05
N SER A 123 -0.68 21.54 -8.82
CA SER A 123 -1.57 22.05 -7.77
C SER A 123 -0.93 23.08 -6.83
N LYS A 124 0.27 23.58 -7.14
CA LYS A 124 0.92 24.69 -6.43
C LYS A 124 0.64 26.02 -7.13
#